data_AF-A0A8H5FDU8-F1
#
_entry.id   AF-A0A8H5FDU8-F1
#
_cell.length_a   1.000
_cell.length_b   1.000
_cell.length_c   1.000
_cell.angle_alpha   90.00
_cell.angle_beta   90.00
_cell.angle_gamma   90.00
#
_symmetry.space_group_name_H-M   'P 1'
#
loop_
_entity.id
_entity.type
_entity.pdbx_description
1 polymer ?
#
loop_
_entity_poly.entity_id
_entity_poly.type
_entity_poly.pdbx_seq_one_letter_code
_entity_poly.pdbx_strand_id
1 'polypeptide(L)'
;MLRRVSAWTASSINRCWRVRSLSYEGVNTRPPAVKEPARAPPGQQPISPRFRSQRAPICSLNPEQLTLSDLLDISGLVQPAPCLAEVGKATISYKECGSNSKGDRRHIPFPPGSVGFLYLHRRPNSHPAAGEIRFRVVDASKVDSSTPTVELFRGGSDLLAHKGYGQPWRIHMLQTYLSRMYEPFRKATVRQGLLTEDEEREASLLLSKLPVKTLKAPTIILERITDPFILSLSVTRKDSNRHSIIGLHQEAIVKHRLAKRQLRREPQHLVPPTYHGNALVRFELSGPDRELVLRVLKLLDQPGPDDVFFQLPEEGAKVVIRYQRSKARDNLLNDQNLIPPSSMKILEDAYPLSSDATTDMCRS
;
A
#
# COMPACT_ATOMS: atom_id res chain seq x y z
N MET A 1 13.01 -3.37 -68.37
CA MET A 1 12.25 -2.24 -68.96
C MET A 1 11.09 -1.95 -68.02
N LEU A 2 10.77 -0.75 -67.52
CA LEU A 2 11.23 0.62 -67.66
C LEU A 2 10.69 1.40 -66.44
N ARG A 3 11.40 2.46 -66.05
CA ARG A 3 11.17 3.37 -64.92
C ARG A 3 9.92 4.27 -65.07
N ARG A 4 9.41 4.76 -63.93
CA ARG A 4 8.92 6.15 -63.60
C ARG A 4 8.31 6.07 -62.19
N VAL A 5 8.75 6.74 -61.11
CA VAL A 5 9.18 8.12 -60.78
C VAL A 5 8.12 9.20 -61.02
N SER A 6 7.49 9.62 -59.92
CA SER A 6 7.00 10.98 -59.58
C SER A 6 6.37 10.86 -58.17
N ALA A 7 7.02 11.26 -57.08
CA ALA A 7 7.12 12.63 -56.53
C ALA A 7 5.75 13.31 -56.35
N TRP A 8 5.49 13.86 -55.16
CA TRP A 8 4.82 15.15 -54.83
C TRP A 8 4.58 15.20 -53.31
N THR A 9 5.45 15.94 -52.59
CA THR A 9 5.24 17.25 -51.94
C THR A 9 4.65 17.22 -50.54
N ALA A 10 5.52 17.50 -49.57
CA ALA A 10 5.18 18.02 -48.25
C ALA A 10 4.67 19.47 -48.38
N SER A 11 3.58 19.81 -47.70
CA SER A 11 3.31 21.19 -47.29
C SER A 11 2.40 21.23 -46.08
N SER A 12 2.97 21.75 -44.98
CA SER A 12 2.41 22.74 -44.07
C SER A 12 0.90 22.74 -43.77
N ILE A 13 0.56 22.62 -42.49
CA ILE A 13 -0.33 23.55 -41.77
C ILE A 13 0.06 23.48 -40.27
N ASN A 14 0.83 24.48 -39.84
CA ASN A 14 0.89 24.91 -38.45
C ASN A 14 -0.35 25.77 -38.19
N ARG A 15 -1.23 25.39 -37.24
CA ARG A 15 -2.22 26.32 -36.69
C ARG A 15 -1.81 26.74 -35.28
N CYS A 16 -1.29 27.95 -35.23
CA CYS A 16 -1.17 28.80 -34.05
C CYS A 16 -2.52 28.91 -33.33
N TRP A 17 -2.53 28.61 -32.02
CA TRP A 17 -3.50 29.19 -31.10
C TRP A 17 -2.89 30.46 -30.52
N ARG A 18 -3.29 31.60 -31.11
CA ARG A 18 -3.00 32.94 -30.61
C ARG A 18 -4.08 33.28 -29.58
N VAL A 19 -3.80 33.07 -28.30
CA VAL A 19 -4.65 33.56 -27.20
C VAL A 19 -4.37 35.05 -27.03
N ARG A 20 -5.41 35.87 -27.20
CA ARG A 20 -5.39 37.31 -26.91
C ARG A 20 -5.22 37.51 -25.40
N SER A 21 -4.12 38.12 -25.00
CA SER A 21 -3.93 38.69 -23.67
C SER A 21 -4.79 39.94 -23.54
N LEU A 22 -5.80 39.90 -22.67
CA LEU A 22 -6.48 41.09 -22.19
C LEU A 22 -5.55 41.79 -21.20
N SER A 23 -5.17 43.02 -21.54
CA SER A 23 -4.43 43.93 -20.66
C SER A 23 -5.34 44.38 -19.53
N TYR A 24 -4.98 44.01 -18.30
CA TYR A 24 -5.59 44.53 -17.08
C TYR A 24 -4.73 45.69 -16.58
N GLU A 25 -5.20 46.93 -16.79
CA GLU A 25 -4.65 48.10 -16.12
C GLU A 25 -5.22 48.14 -14.70
N GLY A 26 -4.38 47.82 -13.72
CA GLY A 26 -4.78 47.74 -12.31
C GLY A 26 -3.67 48.21 -11.39
N VAL A 27 -3.73 49.50 -11.06
CA VAL A 27 -3.29 50.18 -9.82
C VAL A 27 -2.00 49.68 -9.15
N ASN A 28 -0.96 50.48 -9.29
CA ASN A 28 0.36 50.32 -8.68
C ASN A 28 0.34 50.77 -7.20
N THR A 29 -0.13 49.92 -6.28
CA THR A 29 0.03 50.15 -4.83
C THR A 29 1.31 49.50 -4.32
N ARG A 30 2.29 50.31 -3.89
CA ARG A 30 3.47 49.85 -3.17
C ARG A 30 3.04 49.09 -1.90
N PRO A 31 3.51 47.85 -1.67
CA PRO A 31 3.30 47.19 -0.39
C PRO A 31 4.06 47.95 0.72
N PRO A 32 3.48 48.06 1.93
CA PRO A 32 4.17 48.63 3.08
C PRO A 32 5.39 47.77 3.45
N ALA A 33 6.46 48.43 3.86
CA ALA A 33 7.70 47.80 4.30
C ALA A 33 7.43 46.77 5.39
N VAL A 34 7.75 45.51 5.10
CA VAL A 34 7.75 44.42 6.07
C VAL A 34 8.83 44.73 7.10
N LYS A 35 8.41 45.00 8.35
CA LYS A 35 9.32 45.10 9.49
C LYS A 35 10.02 43.75 9.67
N GLU A 36 11.33 43.78 9.53
CA GLU A 36 12.26 42.68 9.79
C GLU A 36 12.02 42.15 11.22
N PRO A 37 11.72 40.85 11.41
CA PRO A 37 11.53 40.30 12.74
C PRO A 37 12.84 40.35 13.52
N ALA A 38 12.75 40.81 14.76
CA ALA A 38 13.87 40.96 15.67
C ALA A 38 14.73 39.69 15.73
N ARG A 39 16.04 39.84 15.54
CA ARG A 39 17.04 38.78 15.76
C ARG A 39 16.82 38.15 17.13
N ALA A 40 16.51 36.87 17.14
CA ALA A 40 16.50 36.08 18.37
C ALA A 40 17.87 36.16 19.07
N PRO A 41 17.91 36.24 20.41
CA PRO A 41 19.15 36.37 21.16
C PRO A 41 20.09 35.16 20.92
N PRO A 42 21.40 35.40 20.77
CA PRO A 42 22.40 34.34 20.62
C PRO A 42 22.59 33.66 21.98
N GLY A 43 21.91 32.53 22.22
CA GLY A 43 22.07 31.86 23.51
C GLY A 43 21.46 30.46 23.67
N GLN A 44 20.59 30.00 22.78
CA GLN A 44 20.02 28.66 22.86
C GLN A 44 19.96 28.03 21.47
N GLN A 45 21.10 27.59 20.96
CA GLN A 45 21.07 26.51 19.98
C GLN A 45 20.65 25.26 20.75
N PRO A 46 19.51 24.62 20.41
CA PRO A 46 19.22 23.31 20.98
C PRO A 46 20.42 22.43 20.64
N ILE A 47 21.05 21.88 21.68
CA ILE A 47 22.07 20.85 21.53
C ILE A 47 21.35 19.73 20.80
N SER A 48 21.46 19.70 19.47
CA SER A 48 20.92 18.62 18.67
C SER A 48 21.66 17.39 19.16
N PRO A 49 20.99 16.39 19.76
CA PRO A 49 21.63 15.13 20.07
C PRO A 49 22.29 14.70 18.76
N ARG A 50 23.61 14.50 18.78
CA ARG A 50 24.35 14.07 17.59
C ARG A 50 23.90 12.63 17.30
N PHE A 51 22.76 12.46 16.65
CA PHE A 51 22.27 11.17 16.22
C PHE A 51 23.37 10.55 15.36
N ARG A 52 23.80 9.34 15.78
CA ARG A 52 24.94 8.65 15.18
C ARG A 52 24.77 8.62 13.67
N SER A 53 25.87 8.86 12.95
CA SER A 53 25.89 8.65 11.50
C SER A 53 25.42 7.22 11.20
N GLN A 54 24.68 7.05 10.11
CA GLN A 54 24.02 5.82 9.64
C GLN A 54 24.94 4.61 9.38
N ARG A 55 26.14 4.61 9.92
CA ARG A 55 27.17 3.60 9.75
C ARG A 55 27.11 2.49 10.79
N ALA A 56 26.48 2.72 11.95
CA ALA A 56 26.32 1.65 12.92
C ALA A 56 25.38 0.57 12.35
N PRO A 57 25.79 -0.71 12.36
CA PRO A 57 24.92 -1.78 11.92
C PRO A 57 23.79 -2.00 12.91
N ILE A 58 22.60 -2.29 12.40
CA ILE A 58 21.42 -2.74 13.16
C ILE A 58 21.66 -4.20 13.55
N CYS A 59 21.69 -4.45 14.85
CA CYS A 59 21.92 -5.75 15.45
C CYS A 59 20.63 -6.56 15.59
N SER A 60 19.48 -5.90 15.85
CA SER A 60 18.21 -6.59 16.11
C SER A 60 17.01 -5.98 15.37
N LEU A 61 16.11 -6.84 14.91
CA LEU A 61 14.75 -6.50 14.47
C LEU A 61 13.69 -6.97 15.46
N ASN A 62 14.10 -7.58 16.58
CA ASN A 62 13.22 -8.04 17.66
C ASN A 62 12.95 -6.87 18.62
N PRO A 63 11.69 -6.40 18.78
CA PRO A 63 11.36 -5.32 19.71
C PRO A 63 11.91 -5.47 21.13
N GLU A 64 12.03 -6.71 21.63
CA GLU A 64 12.47 -7.01 22.99
C GLU A 64 14.01 -6.98 23.15
N GLN A 65 14.74 -7.02 22.04
CA GLN A 65 16.21 -7.04 22.02
C GLN A 65 16.80 -5.79 21.36
N LEU A 66 15.98 -4.76 21.11
CA LEU A 66 16.46 -3.49 20.57
C LEU A 66 17.35 -2.80 21.59
N THR A 67 18.41 -2.18 21.09
CA THR A 67 19.34 -1.36 21.85
C THR A 67 19.43 0.05 21.28
N LEU A 68 19.99 1.01 22.04
CA LEU A 68 20.27 2.35 21.51
C LEU A 68 21.22 2.35 20.30
N SER A 69 21.96 1.26 20.07
CA SER A 69 22.81 1.13 18.88
C SER A 69 22.00 0.88 17.60
N ASP A 70 20.77 0.38 17.74
CA ASP A 70 19.82 0.13 16.65
C ASP A 70 18.99 1.38 16.27
N LEU A 71 19.14 2.48 17.02
CA LEU A 71 18.40 3.72 16.78
C LEU A 71 18.90 4.39 15.49
N LEU A 72 17.96 4.69 14.60
CA LEU A 72 18.22 5.30 13.29
C LEU A 72 17.53 6.65 13.19
N ASP A 73 18.25 7.64 12.67
CA ASP A 73 17.63 8.84 12.12
C ASP A 73 17.57 8.71 10.59
N ILE A 74 16.34 8.65 10.06
CA ILE A 74 16.07 8.62 8.62
C ILE A 74 15.39 9.89 8.12
N SER A 75 15.25 10.91 8.96
CA SER A 75 14.54 12.16 8.66
C SER A 75 15.09 12.86 7.40
N GLY A 76 14.21 13.25 6.48
CA GLY A 76 14.58 14.01 5.28
C GLY A 76 15.32 13.20 4.20
N LEU A 77 15.60 11.92 4.43
CA LEU A 77 16.28 11.08 3.45
C LEU A 77 15.29 10.46 2.48
N VAL A 78 15.68 10.28 1.21
CA VAL A 78 14.80 9.71 0.18
C VAL A 78 14.90 8.18 0.14
N GLN A 79 16.13 7.67 0.26
CA GLN A 79 16.45 6.24 0.20
C GLN A 79 17.57 5.89 1.19
N PRO A 80 17.31 5.95 2.51
CA PRO A 80 18.28 5.49 3.49
C PRO A 80 18.59 4.00 3.26
N ALA A 81 19.85 3.63 3.50
CA ALA A 81 20.35 2.27 3.31
C ALA A 81 20.90 1.70 4.63
N PRO A 82 20.03 1.41 5.62
CA PRO A 82 20.45 0.80 6.88
C PRO A 82 21.31 -0.44 6.65
N CYS A 83 22.40 -0.54 7.40
CA CYS A 83 23.25 -1.72 7.43
C CYS A 83 22.72 -2.67 8.49
N LEU A 84 22.39 -3.91 8.14
CA LEU A 84 22.07 -4.97 9.09
C LEU A 84 23.35 -5.74 9.41
N ALA A 85 23.61 -5.95 10.71
CA ALA A 85 24.80 -6.62 11.20
C ALA A 85 24.98 -7.98 10.51
N GLU A 86 26.18 -8.20 9.96
CA GLU A 86 26.59 -9.46 9.31
C GLU A 86 25.79 -9.89 8.08
N VAL A 87 24.85 -9.06 7.61
CA VAL A 87 24.01 -9.37 6.45
C VAL A 87 24.21 -8.35 5.31
N GLY A 88 24.41 -7.07 5.64
CA GLY A 88 24.66 -6.02 4.65
C GLY A 88 23.56 -4.96 4.61
N LYS A 89 23.52 -4.16 3.54
CA LYS A 89 22.66 -2.97 3.45
C LYS A 89 21.33 -3.26 2.76
N ALA A 90 20.22 -2.87 3.38
CA ALA A 90 18.92 -2.83 2.72
C ALA A 90 18.52 -1.39 2.42
N THR A 91 18.01 -1.11 1.21
CA THR A 91 17.49 0.23 0.90
C THR A 91 16.02 0.29 1.30
N ILE A 92 15.66 1.27 2.12
CA ILE A 92 14.26 1.56 2.44
C ILE A 92 13.84 2.85 1.74
N SER A 93 12.53 3.05 1.59
CA SER A 93 12.04 4.24 0.90
C SER A 93 10.66 4.65 1.37
N TYR A 94 10.44 5.95 1.46
CA TYR A 94 9.13 6.54 1.65
C TYR A 94 8.54 6.88 0.27
N LYS A 95 7.32 6.41 0.00
CA LYS A 95 6.70 6.53 -1.32
C LYS A 95 5.43 7.36 -1.21
N GLU A 96 5.31 8.35 -2.08
CA GLU A 96 4.07 9.07 -2.29
C GLU A 96 3.12 8.18 -3.11
N CYS A 97 1.97 7.83 -2.53
CA CYS A 97 0.85 7.27 -3.28
C CYS A 97 0.21 8.40 -4.09
N GLY A 98 0.72 8.64 -5.30
CA GLY A 98 0.17 9.64 -6.22
C GLY A 98 -1.15 9.20 -6.86
N SER A 99 -2.06 10.16 -7.10
CA SER A 99 -3.31 9.99 -7.86
C SER A 99 -3.09 9.94 -9.38
N ASN A 100 -1.84 10.16 -9.83
CA ASN A 100 -1.52 10.30 -11.23
C ASN A 100 -1.88 8.99 -11.95
N SER A 101 -2.67 9.10 -13.03
CA SER A 101 -3.15 7.98 -13.86
C SER A 101 -2.07 7.03 -14.40
N LYS A 102 -0.78 7.37 -14.25
CA LYS A 102 0.35 6.50 -14.57
C LYS A 102 0.72 5.52 -13.45
N GLY A 103 0.23 5.69 -12.22
CA GLY A 103 0.56 4.83 -11.08
C GLY A 103 2.03 4.95 -10.65
N ASP A 104 2.68 6.06 -11.00
CA ASP A 104 4.10 6.26 -10.74
C ASP A 104 4.29 6.59 -9.25
N ARG A 105 5.00 5.71 -8.54
CA ARG A 105 5.28 5.88 -7.12
C ARG A 105 6.54 6.71 -6.99
N ARG A 106 6.38 7.99 -6.67
CA ARG A 106 7.53 8.87 -6.44
C ARG A 106 8.15 8.56 -5.08
N HIS A 107 9.46 8.38 -5.07
CA HIS A 107 10.23 8.38 -3.83
C HIS A 107 10.27 9.81 -3.29
N ILE A 108 9.84 9.99 -2.05
CA ILE A 108 9.86 11.26 -1.35
C ILE A 108 10.71 11.14 -0.08
N PRO A 109 11.21 12.26 0.47
CA PRO A 109 11.89 12.24 1.76
C PRO A 109 11.02 11.64 2.88
N PHE A 110 11.64 10.91 3.80
CA PHE A 110 11.01 10.54 5.07
C PHE A 110 10.63 11.81 5.87
N PRO A 111 9.48 11.81 6.58
CA PRO A 111 9.05 12.98 7.34
C PRO A 111 10.09 13.45 8.37
N PRO A 112 10.13 14.76 8.69
CA PRO A 112 10.95 15.26 9.79
C PRO A 112 10.65 14.54 11.10
N GLY A 113 11.68 14.28 11.91
CA GLY A 113 11.54 13.59 13.19
C GLY A 113 11.35 12.07 13.08
N SER A 114 11.67 11.48 11.93
CA SER A 114 11.68 10.02 11.74
C SER A 114 12.91 9.39 12.38
N VAL A 115 13.02 9.52 13.71
CA VAL A 115 14.05 8.89 14.54
C VAL A 115 13.44 7.70 15.26
N GLY A 116 14.06 6.52 15.19
CA GLY A 116 13.39 5.32 15.65
C GLY A 116 14.09 4.01 15.34
N PHE A 117 13.33 2.91 15.43
CA PHE A 117 13.82 1.55 15.27
C PHE A 117 13.14 0.83 14.11
N LEU A 118 13.90 0.05 13.34
CA LEU A 118 13.33 -0.96 12.47
C LEU A 118 13.01 -2.21 13.28
N TYR A 119 11.85 -2.81 13.05
CA TYR A 119 11.46 -4.04 13.73
C TYR A 119 10.55 -4.90 12.86
N LEU A 120 10.52 -6.19 13.14
CA LEU A 120 9.59 -7.13 12.52
C LEU A 120 8.28 -7.15 13.30
N HIS A 121 7.18 -6.84 12.63
CA HIS A 121 5.83 -7.05 13.12
C HIS A 121 5.24 -8.30 12.45
N ARG A 122 4.86 -9.30 13.25
CA ARG A 122 4.17 -10.51 12.80
C ARG A 122 3.04 -10.84 13.77
N ARG A 123 1.95 -11.36 13.22
CA ARG A 123 0.88 -11.95 14.05
C ARG A 123 1.31 -13.37 14.47
N PRO A 124 0.91 -13.83 15.68
CA PRO A 124 1.09 -15.22 16.07
C PRO A 124 0.42 -16.16 15.05
N ASN A 125 1.05 -17.30 14.77
CA ASN A 125 0.53 -18.32 13.85
C ASN A 125 0.21 -17.78 12.44
N SER A 126 0.96 -16.77 12.00
CA SER A 126 0.80 -16.22 10.66
C SER A 126 1.50 -17.08 9.62
N HIS A 127 1.05 -16.98 8.37
CA HIS A 127 1.67 -17.65 7.23
C HIS A 127 3.20 -17.38 7.18
N PRO A 128 4.05 -18.32 6.73
CA PRO A 128 5.51 -18.15 6.74
C PRO A 128 6.02 -16.90 5.99
N ALA A 129 5.32 -16.50 4.92
CA ALA A 129 5.60 -15.27 4.16
C ALA A 129 4.88 -14.01 4.67
N ALA A 130 4.11 -14.10 5.76
CA ALA A 130 3.41 -12.98 6.38
C ALA A 130 4.33 -12.19 7.32
N GLY A 131 3.90 -11.00 7.71
CA GLY A 131 4.70 -10.08 8.49
C GLY A 131 5.19 -8.88 7.70
N GLU A 132 5.69 -7.92 8.46
CA GLU A 132 6.03 -6.60 7.97
C GLU A 132 7.24 -6.05 8.73
N ILE A 133 8.25 -5.57 8.01
CA ILE A 133 9.25 -4.69 8.60
C ILE A 133 8.64 -3.30 8.69
N ARG A 134 8.59 -2.75 9.89
CA ARG A 134 8.04 -1.43 10.20
C ARG A 134 9.10 -0.54 10.83
N PHE A 135 8.82 0.76 10.88
CA PHE A 135 9.68 1.75 11.54
C PHE A 135 8.91 2.38 12.70
N ARG A 136 9.39 2.17 13.93
CA ARG A 136 8.82 2.73 15.16
C ARG A 136 9.49 4.06 15.47
N VAL A 137 8.81 5.17 15.24
CA VAL A 137 9.27 6.52 15.60
C VAL A 137 9.19 6.71 17.11
N VAL A 138 10.24 7.23 17.70
CA VAL A 138 10.32 7.53 19.14
C VAL A 138 10.53 9.02 19.37
N ASP A 139 10.20 9.47 20.58
CA ASP A 139 10.46 10.85 20.97
C ASP A 139 11.95 11.06 21.21
N ALA A 140 12.60 11.72 20.24
CA ALA A 140 14.02 12.05 20.26
C ALA A 140 14.45 12.80 21.54
N SER A 141 13.55 13.56 22.19
CA SER A 141 13.86 14.29 23.42
C SER A 141 14.00 13.39 24.66
N LYS A 142 13.43 12.19 24.60
CA LYS A 142 13.49 11.18 25.67
C LYS A 142 14.64 10.19 25.48
N VAL A 143 15.39 10.29 24.38
CA VAL A 143 16.52 9.41 24.13
C VAL A 143 17.71 9.89 24.95
N ASP A 144 17.86 9.33 26.14
CA ASP A 144 19.07 9.45 26.95
C ASP A 144 19.73 8.08 27.15
N SER A 145 20.97 8.07 27.65
CA SER A 145 21.71 6.82 27.90
C SER A 145 21.15 5.98 29.06
N SER A 146 20.25 6.55 29.86
CA SER A 146 19.64 5.89 31.02
C SER A 146 18.27 5.27 30.71
N THR A 147 17.61 5.69 29.63
CA THR A 147 16.26 5.28 29.30
C THR A 147 16.28 3.89 28.66
N PRO A 148 15.56 2.91 29.23
CA PRO A 148 15.49 1.58 28.64
C PRO A 148 14.91 1.63 27.23
N THR A 149 15.58 0.97 26.27
CA THR A 149 15.13 0.93 24.87
C THR A 149 13.70 0.38 24.73
N VAL A 150 13.32 -0.57 25.59
CA VAL A 150 11.97 -1.14 25.62
C VAL A 150 10.92 -0.07 25.94
N GLU A 151 11.22 0.88 26.83
CA GLU A 151 10.32 1.99 27.15
C GLU A 151 10.21 2.99 26.00
N LEU A 152 11.34 3.32 25.35
CA LEU A 152 11.34 4.14 24.14
C LEU A 152 10.50 3.51 23.04
N PHE A 153 10.67 2.21 22.80
CA PHE A 153 9.91 1.48 21.79
C PHE A 153 8.42 1.47 22.09
N ARG A 154 8.02 1.13 23.34
CA ARG A 154 6.62 1.10 23.77
C ARG A 154 5.97 2.48 23.68
N GLY A 155 6.67 3.53 24.10
CA GLY A 155 6.20 4.92 24.02
C GLY A 155 6.21 5.53 22.63
N GLY A 156 6.88 4.89 21.66
CA GLY A 156 6.90 5.30 20.26
C GLY A 156 5.60 4.97 19.51
N SER A 157 5.55 5.39 18.25
CA SER A 157 4.45 5.10 17.32
C SER A 157 4.99 4.66 15.97
N ASP A 158 4.22 3.84 15.25
CA ASP A 158 4.64 3.38 13.92
C ASP A 158 4.63 4.58 12.95
N LEU A 159 5.70 4.73 12.16
CA LEU A 159 5.75 5.69 11.06
C LEU A 159 4.58 5.41 10.12
N LEU A 160 3.78 6.42 9.78
CA LEU A 160 2.64 6.26 8.89
C LEU A 160 3.04 6.35 7.42
N ALA A 161 2.42 5.54 6.56
CA ALA A 161 2.58 5.65 5.12
C ALA A 161 2.00 6.97 4.59
N HIS A 162 2.58 7.53 3.54
CA HIS A 162 2.11 8.80 2.96
C HIS A 162 0.70 8.67 2.41
N LYS A 163 -0.23 9.52 2.87
CA LYS A 163 -1.68 9.42 2.62
C LYS A 163 -2.26 8.04 2.98
N GLY A 164 -1.55 7.24 3.78
CA GLY A 164 -1.91 5.84 4.06
C GLY A 164 -3.13 5.67 4.94
N TYR A 165 -3.91 6.72 5.21
CA TYR A 165 -5.12 6.68 6.04
C TYR A 165 -4.89 6.01 7.40
N GLY A 166 -3.80 6.37 8.07
CA GLY A 166 -3.41 5.78 9.36
C GLY A 166 -2.72 4.42 9.28
N GLN A 167 -2.43 3.90 8.09
CA GLN A 167 -1.65 2.67 7.94
C GLN A 167 -0.17 2.90 8.24
N PRO A 168 0.47 1.99 8.98
CA PRO A 168 1.93 1.99 9.13
C PRO A 168 2.64 1.89 7.78
N TRP A 169 3.73 2.63 7.65
CA TRP A 169 4.77 2.39 6.67
C TRP A 169 5.38 1.01 6.94
N ARG A 170 5.51 0.23 5.87
CA ARG A 170 5.88 -1.18 5.98
C ARG A 170 6.57 -1.70 4.72
N ILE A 171 7.41 -2.70 4.91
CA ILE A 171 7.91 -3.60 3.88
C ILE A 171 7.38 -4.99 4.21
N HIS A 172 6.50 -5.51 3.36
CA HIS A 172 5.94 -6.85 3.59
C HIS A 172 7.04 -7.91 3.47
N MET A 173 7.03 -8.92 4.34
CA MET A 173 7.97 -10.04 4.29
C MET A 173 7.95 -10.72 2.93
N LEU A 174 6.78 -10.88 2.30
CA LEU A 174 6.69 -11.35 0.93
C LEU A 174 7.66 -10.63 -0.03
N GLN A 175 7.79 -9.30 0.07
CA GLN A 175 8.68 -8.50 -0.78
C GLN A 175 10.17 -8.79 -0.55
N THR A 176 10.55 -9.22 0.66
CA THR A 176 11.94 -9.56 1.00
C THR A 176 12.43 -10.82 0.29
N TYR A 177 11.53 -11.74 -0.03
CA TYR A 177 11.84 -12.91 -0.86
C TYR A 177 11.98 -12.60 -2.34
N LEU A 178 11.27 -11.58 -2.81
CA LEU A 178 11.08 -11.31 -4.23
C LEU A 178 12.06 -10.26 -4.77
N SER A 179 12.62 -9.44 -3.89
CA SER A 179 13.49 -8.33 -4.25
C SER A 179 14.82 -8.45 -3.54
N ARG A 180 15.91 -8.50 -4.32
CA ARG A 180 17.29 -8.48 -3.80
C ARG A 180 17.58 -7.25 -2.92
N MET A 181 16.90 -6.13 -3.16
CA MET A 181 17.03 -4.91 -2.35
C MET A 181 16.64 -5.12 -0.88
N TYR A 182 15.73 -6.06 -0.63
CA TYR A 182 15.17 -6.35 0.69
C TYR A 182 15.64 -7.71 1.24
N GLU A 183 16.48 -8.45 0.49
CA GLU A 183 17.08 -9.71 0.93
C GLU A 183 17.79 -9.60 2.29
N PRO A 184 18.50 -8.51 2.62
CA PRO A 184 19.13 -8.39 3.94
C PRO A 184 18.14 -8.41 5.11
N PHE A 185 16.91 -7.90 4.93
CA PHE A 185 15.89 -8.04 5.97
C PHE A 185 15.51 -9.50 6.18
N ARG A 186 15.29 -10.27 5.10
CA ARG A 186 14.98 -11.71 5.19
C ARG A 186 16.06 -12.48 5.94
N LYS A 187 17.31 -12.32 5.51
CA LYS A 187 18.45 -13.00 6.14
C LYS A 187 18.62 -12.62 7.60
N ALA A 188 18.44 -11.33 7.94
CA ALA A 188 18.49 -10.88 9.33
C ALA A 188 17.38 -11.51 10.18
N THR A 189 16.15 -11.61 9.66
CA THR A 189 15.05 -12.24 10.41
C THR A 189 15.31 -13.72 10.71
N VAL A 190 15.87 -14.48 9.76
CA VAL A 190 16.21 -15.90 9.99
C VAL A 190 17.36 -16.03 10.98
N ARG A 191 18.43 -15.24 10.78
CA ARG A 191 19.59 -15.25 11.66
C ARG A 191 19.25 -14.91 13.11
N GLN A 192 18.35 -13.96 13.33
CA GLN A 192 17.91 -13.55 14.66
C GLN A 192 16.88 -14.50 15.29
N GLY A 193 16.52 -15.61 14.61
CA GLY A 193 15.51 -16.56 15.08
C GLY A 193 14.08 -16.00 15.07
N LEU A 194 13.83 -14.90 14.36
CA LEU A 194 12.49 -14.31 14.20
C LEU A 194 11.66 -15.03 13.13
N LEU A 195 12.36 -15.77 12.27
CA LEU A 195 11.81 -16.72 11.32
C LEU A 195 12.63 -18.00 11.44
N THR A 196 11.97 -19.14 11.58
CA THR A 196 12.64 -20.44 11.55
C THR A 196 13.14 -20.77 10.14
N GLU A 197 14.19 -21.59 10.03
CA GLU A 197 14.67 -22.05 8.72
C GLU A 197 13.59 -22.83 7.96
N ASP A 198 12.71 -23.54 8.68
CA ASP A 198 11.59 -24.27 8.10
C ASP A 198 10.55 -23.32 7.49
N GLU A 199 10.18 -22.24 8.20
CA GLU A 199 9.31 -21.19 7.65
C GLU A 199 9.95 -20.50 6.43
N GLU A 200 11.26 -20.22 6.46
CA GLU A 200 11.95 -19.64 5.29
C GLU A 200 11.88 -20.56 4.08
N ARG A 201 12.13 -21.86 4.30
CA ARG A 201 12.07 -22.88 3.25
C ARG A 201 10.66 -23.01 2.70
N GLU A 202 9.66 -23.09 3.57
CA GLU A 202 8.25 -23.17 3.19
C GLU A 202 7.80 -21.95 2.40
N ALA A 203 8.09 -20.74 2.88
CA ALA A 203 7.80 -19.50 2.17
C ALA A 203 8.43 -19.48 0.77
N SER A 204 9.69 -19.92 0.66
CA SER A 204 10.40 -20.01 -0.61
C SER A 204 9.77 -21.03 -1.57
N LEU A 205 9.36 -22.19 -1.06
CA LEU A 205 8.66 -23.21 -1.84
C LEU A 205 7.31 -22.70 -2.36
N LEU A 206 6.51 -22.05 -1.52
CA LEU A 206 5.22 -21.48 -1.91
C LEU A 206 5.38 -20.37 -2.96
N LEU A 207 6.40 -19.52 -2.79
CA LEU A 207 6.72 -18.45 -3.73
C LEU A 207 7.23 -18.95 -5.08
N SER A 208 7.94 -20.08 -5.12
CA SER A 208 8.41 -20.68 -6.38
C SER A 208 7.28 -21.07 -7.32
N LYS A 209 6.08 -21.32 -6.77
CA LYS A 209 4.85 -21.63 -7.52
C LYS A 209 4.19 -20.37 -8.10
N LEU A 210 4.59 -19.17 -7.67
CA LEU A 210 4.05 -17.92 -8.20
C LEU A 210 4.74 -17.51 -9.51
N PRO A 211 4.00 -17.07 -10.53
CA PRO A 211 4.62 -16.60 -11.76
C PRO A 211 5.42 -15.31 -11.49
N VAL A 212 6.74 -15.30 -11.68
CA VAL A 212 7.65 -14.17 -11.36
C VAL A 212 7.17 -12.79 -11.86
N LYS A 213 6.42 -12.73 -12.96
CA LYS A 213 5.85 -11.48 -13.51
C LYS A 213 4.68 -10.90 -12.69
N THR A 214 4.24 -11.56 -11.62
CA THR A 214 2.97 -11.24 -10.96
C THR A 214 2.95 -9.94 -10.15
N LEU A 215 4.09 -9.32 -9.81
CA LEU A 215 4.15 -8.34 -8.72
C LEU A 215 4.54 -6.92 -9.13
N LYS A 216 4.49 -6.63 -10.44
CA LYS A 216 4.82 -5.30 -10.97
C LYS A 216 3.78 -4.22 -10.66
N ALA A 217 2.58 -4.60 -10.20
CA ALA A 217 1.46 -3.70 -9.93
C ALA A 217 1.37 -3.33 -8.44
N PRO A 218 0.67 -2.24 -8.06
CA PRO A 218 0.30 -2.01 -6.67
C PRO A 218 -0.50 -3.22 -6.18
N THR A 219 0.16 -4.02 -5.36
CA THR A 219 -0.39 -5.29 -4.89
C THR A 219 -0.80 -5.13 -3.43
N ILE A 220 -2.06 -5.43 -3.16
CA ILE A 220 -2.60 -5.54 -1.82
C ILE A 220 -2.24 -6.94 -1.33
N ILE A 221 -1.57 -7.05 -0.18
CA ILE A 221 -1.25 -8.33 0.44
C ILE A 221 -2.20 -8.50 1.63
N LEU A 222 -2.93 -9.61 1.65
CA LEU A 222 -3.84 -9.99 2.71
C LEU A 222 -3.25 -11.20 3.42
N GLU A 223 -2.93 -11.04 4.70
CA GLU A 223 -2.51 -12.16 5.54
C GLU A 223 -3.71 -13.03 5.92
N ARG A 224 -4.87 -12.40 6.15
CA ARG A 224 -6.16 -13.08 6.28
C ARG A 224 -7.13 -12.53 5.26
N ILE A 225 -7.97 -13.39 4.68
CA ILE A 225 -8.96 -12.95 3.69
C ILE A 225 -9.96 -11.93 4.26
N THR A 226 -10.19 -11.95 5.58
CA THR A 226 -11.04 -11.00 6.31
C THR A 226 -10.29 -9.76 6.82
N ASP A 227 -9.00 -9.60 6.52
CA ASP A 227 -8.30 -8.37 6.89
C ASP A 227 -8.86 -7.18 6.08
N PRO A 228 -9.11 -6.03 6.72
CA PRO A 228 -9.51 -4.83 5.99
C PRO A 228 -8.32 -4.27 5.21
N PHE A 229 -8.58 -3.74 4.02
CA PHE A 229 -7.56 -3.17 3.16
C PHE A 229 -8.06 -1.94 2.41
N ILE A 230 -7.13 -1.10 1.96
CA ILE A 230 -7.46 0.08 1.17
C ILE A 230 -7.56 -0.33 -0.30
N LEU A 231 -8.70 -0.04 -0.90
CA LEU A 231 -8.96 -0.23 -2.32
C LEU A 231 -9.15 1.13 -2.99
N SER A 232 -8.34 1.40 -4.02
CA SER A 232 -8.57 2.54 -4.90
C SER A 232 -9.78 2.26 -5.80
N LEU A 233 -10.78 3.12 -5.68
CA LEU A 233 -12.02 3.06 -6.45
C LEU A 233 -11.87 3.75 -7.82
N SER A 234 -10.74 4.40 -8.10
CA SER A 234 -10.45 5.06 -9.37
C SER A 234 -10.55 4.12 -10.58
N VAL A 235 -11.55 4.34 -11.44
CA VAL A 235 -11.79 3.54 -12.65
C VAL A 235 -11.33 4.33 -13.88
N THR A 236 -10.03 4.42 -14.16
CA THR A 236 -9.61 4.91 -15.48
C THR A 236 -9.60 3.77 -16.50
N ARG A 237 -9.87 4.06 -17.78
CA ARG A 237 -9.79 3.06 -18.88
C ARG A 237 -8.42 2.38 -18.98
N LYS A 238 -7.35 3.02 -18.48
CA LYS A 238 -5.98 2.48 -18.43
C LYS A 238 -5.69 1.68 -17.15
N ASP A 239 -6.53 1.81 -16.12
CA ASP A 239 -6.35 1.22 -14.78
C ASP A 239 -7.14 -0.06 -14.52
N SER A 240 -7.94 -0.53 -15.47
CA SER A 240 -8.83 -1.69 -15.29
C SER A 240 -8.13 -3.02 -14.92
N ASN A 241 -6.79 -3.04 -14.87
CA ASN A 241 -5.96 -4.21 -14.57
C ASN A 241 -5.08 -4.06 -13.31
N ARG A 242 -5.19 -2.97 -12.54
CA ARG A 242 -4.09 -2.61 -11.63
C ARG A 242 -4.16 -3.11 -10.20
N HIS A 243 -5.32 -3.56 -9.69
CA HIS A 243 -5.38 -4.13 -8.35
C HIS A 243 -5.26 -5.64 -8.41
N SER A 244 -4.05 -6.13 -8.17
CA SER A 244 -3.87 -7.49 -7.73
C SER A 244 -3.94 -7.54 -6.21
N ILE A 245 -4.69 -8.50 -5.71
CA ILE A 245 -4.65 -8.91 -4.32
C ILE A 245 -3.78 -10.17 -4.27
N ILE A 246 -3.01 -10.34 -3.21
CA ILE A 246 -2.35 -11.60 -2.87
C ILE A 246 -2.92 -12.05 -1.54
N GLY A 247 -3.56 -13.20 -1.53
CA GLY A 247 -3.91 -13.88 -0.30
C GLY A 247 -2.76 -14.78 0.13
N LEU A 248 -2.35 -14.66 1.39
CA LEU A 248 -1.42 -15.59 2.04
C LEU A 248 -2.25 -16.66 2.75
N HIS A 249 -2.69 -17.67 2.00
CA HIS A 249 -3.46 -18.79 2.55
C HIS A 249 -2.49 -19.83 3.11
N GLN A 250 -2.91 -20.57 4.14
CA GLN A 250 -2.04 -21.51 4.85
C GLN A 250 -1.36 -22.51 3.89
N GLU A 251 -2.09 -22.98 2.88
CA GLU A 251 -1.66 -23.96 1.89
C GLU A 251 -1.08 -23.35 0.61
N ALA A 252 -1.28 -22.05 0.36
CA ALA A 252 -0.93 -21.42 -0.90
C ALA A 252 -0.86 -19.90 -0.85
N ILE A 253 0.05 -19.33 -1.63
CA ILE A 253 -0.01 -17.90 -1.97
C ILE A 253 -0.80 -17.76 -3.26
N VAL A 254 -1.94 -17.08 -3.23
CA VAL A 254 -2.84 -16.96 -4.38
C VAL A 254 -2.93 -15.53 -4.84
N LYS A 255 -2.73 -15.32 -6.14
CA LYS A 255 -2.94 -14.02 -6.77
C LYS A 255 -4.37 -13.89 -7.28
N HIS A 256 -5.02 -12.90 -6.72
CA HIS A 256 -6.37 -12.46 -6.97
C HIS A 256 -6.37 -11.24 -7.89
N ARG A 257 -7.23 -11.21 -8.90
CA ARG A 257 -7.39 -10.05 -9.80
C ARG A 257 -8.80 -9.50 -9.67
N LEU A 258 -8.91 -8.28 -9.16
CA LEU A 258 -10.20 -7.60 -9.09
C LEU A 258 -10.54 -7.03 -10.48
N ALA A 259 -11.53 -7.63 -11.15
CA ALA A 259 -12.04 -7.10 -12.40
C ALA A 259 -13.04 -5.95 -12.12
N LYS A 260 -12.64 -4.70 -12.39
CA LYS A 260 -13.50 -3.52 -12.19
C LYS A 260 -14.71 -3.44 -13.14
N ARG A 261 -14.87 -4.39 -14.07
CA ARG A 261 -15.94 -4.36 -15.10
C ARG A 261 -17.36 -4.30 -14.52
N GLN A 262 -17.54 -4.66 -13.24
CA GLN A 262 -18.87 -4.81 -12.63
C GLN A 262 -19.28 -3.74 -11.63
N LEU A 263 -18.39 -2.80 -11.27
CA LEU A 263 -18.82 -1.54 -10.65
C LEU A 263 -19.69 -0.71 -11.60
N ARG A 264 -19.79 -1.10 -12.88
CA ARG A 264 -20.73 -0.56 -13.86
C ARG A 264 -21.99 -1.42 -13.90
N ARG A 265 -22.99 -1.10 -13.07
CA ARG A 265 -24.39 -1.34 -13.42
C ARG A 265 -24.81 -0.13 -14.28
N GLU A 266 -25.06 -0.30 -15.59
CA GLU A 266 -25.74 0.66 -16.53
C GLU A 266 -25.06 0.84 -17.93
N PRO A 267 -25.82 1.29 -18.96
CA PRO A 267 -25.57 1.00 -20.38
C PRO A 267 -24.35 1.67 -21.03
N GLN A 268 -23.99 1.12 -22.19
CA GLN A 268 -22.69 1.21 -22.88
C GLN A 268 -22.25 2.58 -23.43
N HIS A 269 -22.92 3.70 -23.13
CA HIS A 269 -22.73 4.94 -23.90
C HIS A 269 -22.35 6.20 -23.14
N LEU A 270 -22.31 6.18 -21.81
CA LEU A 270 -21.91 7.36 -21.03
C LEU A 270 -20.49 7.20 -20.46
N VAL A 271 -19.77 8.32 -20.43
CA VAL A 271 -18.41 8.48 -19.90
C VAL A 271 -18.28 7.69 -18.59
N PRO A 272 -17.21 6.89 -18.38
CA PRO A 272 -17.02 6.20 -17.11
C PRO A 272 -17.22 7.16 -15.94
N PRO A 273 -18.04 6.83 -14.93
CA PRO A 273 -17.92 7.52 -13.66
C PRO A 273 -16.47 7.37 -13.22
N THR A 274 -15.79 8.50 -13.11
CA THR A 274 -14.43 8.54 -12.60
C THR A 274 -14.52 9.04 -11.17
N TYR A 275 -14.88 8.15 -10.23
CA TYR A 275 -14.71 8.47 -8.83
C TYR A 275 -13.23 8.31 -8.46
N HIS A 276 -12.57 9.38 -8.04
CA HIS A 276 -11.15 9.36 -7.70
C HIS A 276 -10.95 9.30 -6.19
N GLY A 277 -11.40 8.22 -5.56
CA GLY A 277 -11.19 8.02 -4.13
C GLY A 277 -10.74 6.62 -3.74
N ASN A 278 -10.43 6.48 -2.47
CA ASN A 278 -10.08 5.24 -1.80
C ASN A 278 -11.18 4.85 -0.81
N ALA A 279 -11.34 3.55 -0.61
CA ALA A 279 -12.23 3.01 0.41
C ALA A 279 -11.47 1.98 1.24
N LEU A 280 -11.76 1.95 2.55
CA LEU A 280 -11.42 0.83 3.40
C LEU A 280 -12.47 -0.25 3.17
N VAL A 281 -12.03 -1.43 2.77
CA VAL A 281 -12.90 -2.53 2.35
C VAL A 281 -12.47 -3.84 2.98
N ARG A 282 -13.34 -4.83 2.96
CA ARG A 282 -13.06 -6.19 3.45
C ARG A 282 -13.87 -7.22 2.68
N PHE A 283 -13.38 -8.45 2.58
CA PHE A 283 -14.18 -9.57 2.06
C PHE A 283 -15.16 -10.11 3.13
N GLU A 284 -16.39 -10.37 2.71
CA GLU A 284 -17.43 -11.01 3.54
C GLU A 284 -18.20 -12.06 2.73
N LEU A 285 -18.93 -12.92 3.43
CA LEU A 285 -19.97 -13.75 2.80
C LEU A 285 -21.33 -13.05 2.91
N SER A 286 -22.17 -13.21 1.88
CA SER A 286 -23.50 -12.62 1.83
C SER A 286 -24.54 -13.58 1.27
N GLY A 287 -25.76 -13.49 1.82
CA GLY A 287 -26.90 -14.29 1.39
C GLY A 287 -26.83 -15.77 1.82
N PRO A 288 -27.90 -16.53 1.55
CA PRO A 288 -27.95 -17.97 1.84
C PRO A 288 -26.92 -18.76 1.02
N ASP A 289 -26.63 -18.29 -0.20
CA ASP A 289 -25.68 -18.90 -1.12
C ASP A 289 -24.20 -18.62 -0.77
N ARG A 290 -23.95 -17.90 0.35
CA ARG A 290 -22.60 -17.53 0.82
C ARG A 290 -21.74 -16.90 -0.28
N GLU A 291 -22.30 -15.94 -1.01
CA GLU A 291 -21.56 -15.23 -2.05
C GLU A 291 -20.43 -14.39 -1.43
N LEU A 292 -19.21 -14.50 -1.98
CA LEU A 292 -18.11 -13.64 -1.60
C LEU A 292 -18.36 -12.21 -2.12
N VAL A 293 -18.45 -11.26 -1.20
CA VAL A 293 -18.65 -9.84 -1.52
C VAL A 293 -17.53 -8.99 -0.94
N LEU A 294 -17.35 -7.79 -1.49
CA LEU A 294 -16.58 -6.73 -0.86
C LEU A 294 -17.53 -5.84 -0.07
N ARG A 295 -17.33 -5.73 1.24
CA ARG A 295 -18.00 -4.70 2.03
C ARG A 295 -17.17 -3.43 2.05
N VAL A 296 -17.81 -2.30 1.78
CA VAL A 296 -17.22 -0.97 2.00
C VAL A 296 -17.37 -0.64 3.48
N LEU A 297 -16.26 -0.58 4.19
CA LEU A 297 -16.25 -0.26 5.63
C LEU A 297 -16.27 1.25 5.86
N LYS A 298 -15.48 1.98 5.07
CA LYS A 298 -15.35 3.43 5.18
C LYS A 298 -14.90 4.05 3.87
N LEU A 299 -15.44 5.21 3.52
CA LEU A 299 -14.90 6.03 2.43
C LEU A 299 -13.77 6.91 2.97
N LEU A 300 -12.60 6.85 2.33
CA LEU A 300 -11.39 7.48 2.86
C LEU A 300 -11.11 8.85 2.24
N ASP A 301 -11.53 9.05 1.00
CA ASP A 301 -11.47 10.33 0.31
C ASP A 301 -12.87 10.90 0.14
N GLN A 302 -12.98 12.22 0.22
CA GLN A 302 -14.18 12.90 -0.23
C GLN A 302 -14.19 12.93 -1.76
N PRO A 303 -15.38 12.83 -2.39
CA PRO A 303 -15.47 12.94 -3.82
C PRO A 303 -15.00 14.30 -4.34
N GLY A 304 -14.28 14.29 -5.47
CA GLY A 304 -13.84 15.52 -6.12
C GLY A 304 -15.01 16.26 -6.79
N PRO A 305 -14.89 17.59 -7.03
CA PRO A 305 -15.94 18.36 -7.71
C PRO A 305 -16.20 17.90 -9.15
N ASP A 306 -15.22 17.24 -9.78
CA ASP A 306 -15.30 16.71 -11.15
C ASP A 306 -15.74 15.23 -11.20
N ASP A 307 -15.95 14.58 -10.05
CA ASP A 307 -16.34 13.18 -10.02
C ASP A 307 -17.82 13.05 -10.41
N VAL A 308 -18.09 12.39 -11.54
CA VAL A 308 -19.46 12.11 -12.00
C VAL A 308 -19.99 10.87 -11.28
N PHE A 309 -21.03 11.04 -10.45
CA PHE A 309 -21.64 9.95 -9.68
C PHE A 309 -22.82 9.34 -10.42
N PHE A 310 -22.81 8.02 -10.59
CA PHE A 310 -24.04 7.26 -10.83
C PHE A 310 -24.61 6.64 -9.55
N GLN A 311 -23.76 6.42 -8.53
CA GLN A 311 -24.06 6.12 -7.13
C GLN A 311 -22.72 5.87 -6.41
N LEU A 312 -22.37 6.66 -5.39
CA LEU A 312 -21.24 6.30 -4.53
C LEU A 312 -21.64 5.06 -3.72
N PRO A 313 -20.78 4.05 -3.54
CA PRO A 313 -21.07 3.01 -2.59
C PRO A 313 -21.17 3.63 -1.19
N GLU A 314 -22.31 3.40 -0.52
CA GLU A 314 -22.52 3.84 0.85
C GLU A 314 -21.63 3.06 1.82
N GLU A 315 -21.30 3.66 2.97
CA GLU A 315 -20.62 2.93 4.03
C GLU A 315 -21.52 1.79 4.51
N GLY A 316 -20.95 0.60 4.63
CA GLY A 316 -21.70 -0.63 4.91
C GLY A 316 -22.25 -1.32 3.67
N ALA A 317 -22.24 -0.68 2.49
CA ALA A 317 -22.71 -1.31 1.26
C ALA A 317 -21.87 -2.55 0.92
N LYS A 318 -22.59 -3.60 0.48
CA LYS A 318 -21.99 -4.84 -0.03
C LYS A 318 -21.95 -4.76 -1.55
N VAL A 319 -20.75 -4.75 -2.11
CA VAL A 319 -20.52 -4.81 -3.54
C VAL A 319 -20.18 -6.25 -3.90
N VAL A 320 -21.08 -6.88 -4.65
CA VAL A 320 -20.82 -8.22 -5.19
C VAL A 320 -19.64 -8.14 -6.15
N ILE A 321 -18.54 -8.83 -5.82
CA ILE A 321 -17.42 -8.99 -6.75
C ILE A 321 -17.65 -10.29 -7.50
N ARG A 322 -18.10 -10.24 -8.76
CA ARG A 322 -17.97 -11.44 -9.59
C ARG A 322 -16.57 -11.46 -10.19
N TYR A 323 -15.82 -12.49 -9.82
CA TYR A 323 -14.48 -12.72 -10.33
C TYR A 323 -14.50 -13.03 -11.83
N GLN A 324 -13.70 -12.32 -12.61
CA GLN A 324 -13.38 -12.76 -13.97
C GLN A 324 -12.01 -13.43 -13.97
N ARG A 325 -12.00 -14.76 -14.06
CA ARG A 325 -10.80 -15.47 -14.51
C ARG A 325 -10.58 -15.08 -15.97
N SER A 326 -9.40 -14.54 -16.30
CA SER A 326 -9.09 -14.12 -17.66
C SER A 326 -9.07 -15.36 -18.57
N LYS A 327 -10.12 -15.54 -19.38
CA LYS A 327 -10.19 -16.43 -20.55
C LYS A 327 -9.40 -17.74 -20.41
N ALA A 328 -9.76 -18.57 -19.43
CA ALA A 328 -9.85 -19.99 -19.71
C ALA A 328 -11.32 -20.22 -20.05
N ARG A 329 -11.61 -20.45 -21.34
CA ARG A 329 -12.89 -21.04 -21.73
C ARG A 329 -12.90 -22.41 -21.05
N ASP A 330 -13.74 -22.55 -20.04
CA ASP A 330 -14.59 -23.70 -19.74
C ASP A 330 -14.86 -23.74 -18.22
N ASN A 331 -16.16 -23.69 -17.87
CA ASN A 331 -16.79 -23.91 -16.55
C ASN A 331 -16.62 -22.80 -15.48
N LEU A 332 -17.59 -21.89 -15.42
CA LEU A 332 -17.49 -20.60 -14.69
C LEU A 332 -18.54 -20.39 -13.58
N LEU A 333 -19.15 -21.45 -13.04
CA LEU A 333 -20.18 -21.31 -11.99
C LEU A 333 -19.96 -22.16 -10.72
N ASN A 334 -18.86 -22.92 -10.61
CA ASN A 334 -18.59 -23.81 -9.46
C ASN A 334 -17.13 -23.78 -8.95
N ASP A 335 -16.33 -22.76 -9.27
CA ASP A 335 -14.90 -22.75 -8.92
C ASP A 335 -14.68 -22.36 -7.43
N GLN A 336 -15.08 -23.26 -6.53
CA GLN A 336 -14.73 -23.25 -5.09
C GLN A 336 -13.20 -23.22 -4.86
N ASN A 337 -12.38 -23.34 -5.92
CA ASN A 337 -10.92 -23.27 -5.86
C ASN A 337 -10.34 -21.85 -5.89
N LEU A 338 -11.18 -20.81 -5.99
CA LEU A 338 -10.72 -19.43 -6.00
C LEU A 338 -10.17 -18.99 -4.65
N ILE A 339 -10.81 -19.43 -3.55
CA ILE A 339 -10.36 -19.20 -2.18
C ILE A 339 -9.97 -20.58 -1.64
N PRO A 340 -8.72 -20.77 -1.22
CA PRO A 340 -8.31 -22.03 -0.61
C PRO A 340 -9.17 -22.37 0.63
N PRO A 341 -9.43 -23.67 0.91
CA PRO A 341 -10.31 -24.11 1.99
C PRO A 341 -10.04 -23.46 3.34
N SER A 342 -8.77 -23.19 3.69
CA SER A 342 -8.44 -22.53 4.96
C SER A 342 -9.05 -21.14 5.07
N SER A 343 -9.05 -20.38 3.98
CA SER A 343 -9.61 -19.03 3.95
C SER A 343 -11.12 -19.02 3.81
N MET A 344 -11.69 -20.01 3.12
CA MET A 344 -13.14 -20.19 3.15
C MET A 344 -13.62 -20.49 4.57
N LYS A 345 -12.95 -21.40 5.29
CA LYS A 345 -13.25 -21.69 6.69
C LYS A 345 -13.19 -20.43 7.57
N ILE A 346 -12.15 -19.60 7.41
CA ILE A 346 -12.06 -18.31 8.14
C ILE A 346 -13.26 -17.40 7.84
N LEU A 347 -13.73 -17.36 6.60
CA LEU A 347 -14.91 -16.58 6.23
C LEU A 347 -16.19 -17.17 6.85
N GLU A 348 -16.36 -18.49 6.81
CA GLU A 348 -17.52 -19.16 7.38
C GLU A 348 -17.59 -19.01 8.91
N ASP A 349 -16.45 -19.14 9.58
CA ASP A 349 -16.33 -18.93 11.03
C ASP A 349 -16.63 -17.46 11.41
N ALA A 350 -16.24 -16.51 10.56
CA ALA A 350 -16.48 -15.08 10.79
C ALA A 350 -17.92 -14.64 10.47
N TYR A 351 -18.62 -15.38 9.61
CA TYR A 351 -19.99 -15.08 9.16
C TYR A 351 -20.85 -16.35 9.21
N PRO A 352 -21.19 -16.85 10.41
CA PRO A 352 -22.03 -18.02 10.55
C PRO A 352 -23.41 -17.76 9.94
N LEU A 353 -24.04 -18.80 9.40
CA LEU A 353 -25.43 -18.71 8.95
C LEU A 353 -26.29 -18.39 10.16
N SER A 354 -27.05 -17.29 10.09
CA SER A 354 -28.10 -17.04 11.07
C SER A 354 -29.09 -18.20 11.00
N SER A 355 -29.22 -18.94 12.10
CA SER A 355 -30.16 -20.06 12.26
C SER A 355 -31.62 -19.65 12.05
N ASP A 356 -31.90 -18.35 12.15
CA ASP A 356 -33.25 -17.79 12.22
C ASP A 356 -33.97 -17.79 10.87
N ALA A 357 -33.26 -18.03 9.76
CA ALA A 357 -33.88 -18.19 8.44
C ALA A 357 -34.67 -19.51 8.28
N THR A 358 -34.56 -20.44 9.24
CA THR A 358 -35.19 -21.77 9.14
C THR A 358 -36.55 -21.85 9.82
N THR A 359 -36.92 -20.87 10.68
CA THR A 359 -38.13 -20.97 11.51
C THR A 359 -39.39 -20.41 10.85
N ASP A 360 -39.27 -19.58 9.81
CA ASP A 360 -40.45 -18.97 9.14
C ASP A 360 -41.01 -19.80 7.96
N MET A 361 -40.41 -20.94 7.62
CA MET A 361 -40.92 -21.81 6.56
C MET A 361 -41.89 -22.91 7.02
N CYS A 362 -42.11 -23.08 8.32
CA CYS A 362 -43.05 -24.09 8.88
C CYS A 362 -44.34 -23.49 9.47
N ARG A 363 -44.64 -22.21 9.22
CA ARG A 363 -45.90 -21.57 9.60
C ARG A 363 -46.61 -21.04 8.35
N SER A 364 -47.10 -21.93 7.50
CA SER A 364 -48.09 -21.62 6.45
C SER A 364 -48.92 -22.84 6.15
#